data_AF-A0A1G2VDR6-F1
#
_entry.id   AF-A0A1G2VDR6-F1
#
_cell.length_a   1.000
_cell.length_b   1.000
_cell.length_c   1.000
_cell.angle_alpha   90.00
_cell.angle_beta   90.00
_cell.angle_gamma   90.00
#
_symmetry.space_group_name_H-M   'P 1'
#
loop_
_entity.id
_entity.type
_entity.pdbx_description
1 polymer ?
#
loop_
_entity_poly.entity_id
_entity_poly.type
_entity_poly.pdbx_seq_one_letter_code
_entity_poly.pdbx_strand_id
1 'polypeptide(L)'
;MKEQPSLERTQTFEMEKSPAKEAYILLGAKTPLELSNLYSVEDQKLMHSGSWDYADKESAVNKVKGILESIDPSTLTTEEREWRQEILWFWYHHAISCAVWRYKDKAAAQMYAAKALENQPADHPNKITQLLDFLVNDKLEYAEKWVANIGEEPEKSTATSLVQTYKDGKFF
;
A
#
# COMPACT_ATOMS: atom_id res chain seq x y z
N MET A 1 52.76 0.38 -4.51
CA MET A 1 51.58 -0.47 -4.26
C MET A 1 50.36 0.26 -4.77
N LYS A 2 49.66 -0.28 -5.77
CA LYS A 2 48.33 0.21 -6.18
C LYS A 2 47.32 -0.77 -5.60
N GLU A 3 46.46 -0.27 -4.72
CA GLU A 3 45.33 -1.03 -4.19
C GLU A 3 44.38 -1.40 -5.32
N GLN A 4 44.02 -2.67 -5.40
CA GLN A 4 42.96 -3.14 -6.30
C GLN A 4 41.61 -2.80 -5.67
N PRO A 5 40.66 -2.24 -6.42
CA PRO A 5 39.30 -2.04 -5.92
C PRO A 5 38.64 -3.40 -5.72
N SER A 6 38.12 -3.66 -4.52
CA SER A 6 37.28 -4.81 -4.24
C SER A 6 35.99 -4.70 -5.06
N LEU A 7 35.88 -5.53 -6.09
CA LEU A 7 34.63 -5.79 -6.78
C LEU A 7 33.67 -6.47 -5.79
N GLU A 8 32.85 -5.68 -5.10
CA GLU A 8 31.62 -6.19 -4.50
C GLU A 8 30.82 -6.83 -5.63
N ARG A 9 30.73 -8.16 -5.63
CA ARG A 9 29.82 -8.87 -6.53
C ARG A 9 28.41 -8.48 -6.10
N THR A 10 27.76 -7.61 -6.88
CA THR A 10 26.32 -7.44 -6.83
C THR A 10 25.70 -8.82 -7.06
N GLN A 11 25.18 -9.40 -5.98
CA GLN A 11 24.48 -10.67 -6.04
C GLN A 11 23.26 -10.48 -6.96
N THR A 12 23.26 -11.15 -8.11
CA THR A 12 22.15 -11.05 -9.06
C THR A 12 20.91 -11.65 -8.41
N PHE A 13 19.80 -10.92 -8.41
CA PHE A 13 18.52 -11.42 -7.92
C PHE A 13 18.09 -12.69 -8.68
N GLU A 14 17.67 -13.72 -7.95
CA GLU A 14 17.21 -15.00 -8.50
C GLU A 14 15.77 -15.30 -8.07
N MET A 15 14.80 -14.92 -8.91
CA MET A 15 13.35 -15.11 -8.66
C MET A 15 12.98 -16.53 -8.23
N GLU A 16 13.64 -17.55 -8.80
CA GLU A 16 13.37 -18.97 -8.50
C GLU A 16 13.70 -19.38 -7.06
N LYS A 17 14.56 -18.62 -6.37
CA LYS A 17 14.93 -18.84 -4.97
C LYS A 17 14.21 -17.90 -4.00
N SER A 18 13.42 -16.96 -4.51
CA SER A 18 12.70 -15.98 -3.70
C SER A 18 11.59 -16.65 -2.89
N PRO A 19 11.43 -16.32 -1.60
CA PRO A 19 10.22 -16.64 -0.83
C PRO A 19 8.92 -16.10 -1.48
N ALA A 20 9.01 -15.03 -2.29
CA ALA A 20 7.89 -14.43 -3.01
C ALA A 20 7.70 -14.97 -4.44
N LYS A 21 8.36 -16.08 -4.80
CA LYS A 21 8.29 -16.73 -6.14
C LYS A 21 6.87 -16.82 -6.70
N GLU A 22 5.90 -17.22 -5.88
CA GLU A 22 4.51 -17.36 -6.33
C GLU A 22 3.89 -16.04 -6.77
N ALA A 23 4.20 -14.92 -6.10
CA ALA A 23 3.73 -13.60 -6.50
C ALA A 23 4.36 -13.16 -7.83
N TYR A 24 5.65 -13.44 -8.03
CA TYR A 24 6.33 -13.20 -9.31
C TYR A 24 5.67 -13.97 -10.46
N ILE A 25 5.43 -15.27 -10.28
CA ILE A 25 4.77 -16.10 -11.29
C ILE A 25 3.35 -15.61 -11.59
N LEU A 26 2.58 -15.26 -10.54
CA LEU A 26 1.19 -14.83 -10.67
C LEU A 26 1.03 -13.59 -11.57
N LEU A 27 1.95 -12.63 -11.46
CA LEU A 27 1.92 -11.40 -12.25
C LEU A 27 2.85 -11.44 -13.48
N GLY A 28 3.70 -12.46 -13.62
CA GLY A 28 4.70 -12.54 -14.69
C GLY A 28 5.91 -11.62 -14.49
N ALA A 29 6.20 -11.22 -13.25
CA ALA A 29 7.31 -10.36 -12.88
C ALA A 29 8.64 -11.12 -12.77
N LYS A 30 9.77 -10.46 -13.05
CA LYS A 30 11.13 -11.02 -12.99
C LYS A 30 12.03 -10.32 -11.99
N THR A 31 11.63 -9.15 -11.49
CA THR A 31 12.35 -8.39 -10.47
C THR A 31 11.38 -7.86 -9.41
N PRO A 32 11.84 -7.53 -8.18
CA PRO A 32 11.01 -6.91 -7.15
C PRO A 32 10.31 -5.63 -7.62
N LEU A 33 11.03 -4.74 -8.30
CA LEU A 33 10.45 -3.52 -8.87
C LEU A 33 9.37 -3.85 -9.94
N GLU A 34 9.61 -4.84 -10.80
CA GLU A 34 8.61 -5.24 -11.80
C GLU A 34 7.35 -5.82 -11.16
N LEU A 35 7.49 -6.57 -10.06
CA LEU A 35 6.34 -7.06 -9.29
C LEU A 35 5.48 -5.91 -8.74
N SER A 36 6.12 -4.88 -8.17
CA SER A 36 5.41 -3.69 -7.67
C SER A 36 4.69 -2.93 -8.77
N ASN A 37 5.35 -2.74 -9.91
CA ASN A 37 4.76 -2.05 -11.07
C ASN A 37 3.56 -2.82 -11.63
N LEU A 38 3.67 -4.14 -11.82
CA LEU A 38 2.59 -4.96 -12.34
C LEU A 38 1.42 -5.08 -11.34
N TYR A 39 1.72 -5.15 -10.04
CA TYR A 39 0.71 -5.08 -8.99
C TYR A 39 -0.08 -3.77 -9.09
N SER A 40 0.62 -2.65 -9.21
CA SER A 40 0.01 -1.32 -9.32
C SER A 40 -0.88 -1.19 -10.55
N VAL A 41 -0.50 -1.80 -11.67
CA VAL A 41 -1.34 -1.83 -12.89
C VAL A 41 -2.66 -2.57 -12.64
N GLU A 42 -2.63 -3.76 -12.06
CA GLU A 42 -3.86 -4.52 -11.77
C GLU A 42 -4.72 -3.84 -10.70
N ASP A 43 -4.11 -3.28 -9.66
CA ASP A 43 -4.79 -2.48 -8.64
C ASP A 43 -5.52 -1.28 -9.26
N GLN A 44 -4.83 -0.47 -10.05
CA GLN A 44 -5.42 0.72 -10.66
C GLN A 44 -6.53 0.36 -11.65
N LYS A 45 -6.39 -0.74 -12.39
CA LYS A 45 -7.46 -1.26 -13.26
C LYS A 45 -8.73 -1.62 -12.46
N LEU A 46 -8.58 -2.24 -11.29
CA LEU A 46 -9.69 -2.53 -10.39
C LEU A 46 -10.30 -1.26 -9.78
N MET A 47 -9.47 -0.29 -9.38
CA MET A 47 -9.92 0.99 -8.85
C MET A 47 -10.70 1.80 -9.89
N HIS A 48 -10.17 1.95 -11.11
CA HIS A 48 -10.83 2.68 -12.20
C HIS A 48 -12.13 2.04 -12.66
N SER A 49 -12.22 0.71 -12.65
CA SER A 49 -13.46 -0.01 -12.98
C SER A 49 -14.46 -0.09 -11.82
N GLY A 50 -14.09 0.39 -10.63
CA GLY A 50 -14.89 0.25 -9.42
C GLY A 50 -15.02 -1.20 -8.94
N SER A 51 -14.22 -2.14 -9.47
CA SER A 51 -14.29 -3.57 -9.13
C SER A 51 -13.35 -3.96 -7.99
N TRP A 52 -12.52 -3.03 -7.49
CA TRP A 52 -11.62 -3.29 -6.36
C TRP A 52 -12.41 -3.72 -5.11
N ASP A 53 -12.07 -4.88 -4.53
CA ASP A 53 -12.76 -5.46 -3.38
C ASP A 53 -11.81 -6.29 -2.52
N TYR A 54 -11.65 -5.96 -1.23
CA TYR A 54 -10.80 -6.76 -0.33
C TYR A 54 -11.39 -8.14 -0.01
N ALA A 55 -12.68 -8.36 -0.26
CA ALA A 55 -13.33 -9.65 -0.02
C ALA A 55 -13.21 -10.60 -1.23
N ASP A 56 -12.85 -10.11 -2.42
CA ASP A 56 -12.70 -10.93 -3.62
C ASP A 56 -11.39 -11.73 -3.61
N LYS A 57 -11.46 -12.95 -3.08
CA LYS A 57 -10.32 -13.87 -3.01
C LYS A 57 -9.75 -14.26 -4.38
N GLU A 58 -10.50 -14.06 -5.46
CA GLU A 58 -10.06 -14.44 -6.80
C GLU A 58 -9.22 -13.38 -7.49
N SER A 59 -9.32 -12.12 -7.06
CA SER A 59 -8.54 -11.01 -7.63
C SER A 59 -7.03 -11.23 -7.46
N ALA A 60 -6.28 -10.85 -8.49
CA ALA A 60 -4.82 -10.96 -8.49
C ALA A 60 -4.20 -10.15 -7.34
N VAL A 61 -4.71 -8.94 -7.06
CA VAL A 61 -4.21 -8.07 -5.98
C VAL A 61 -4.36 -8.71 -4.60
N ASN A 62 -5.48 -9.38 -4.32
CA ASN A 62 -5.69 -10.05 -3.02
C ASN A 62 -4.83 -11.31 -2.90
N LYS A 63 -4.64 -12.05 -4.01
CA LYS A 63 -3.74 -13.21 -4.06
C LYS A 63 -2.29 -12.80 -3.80
N VAL A 64 -1.79 -11.76 -4.47
CA VAL A 64 -0.45 -11.21 -4.23
C VAL A 64 -0.30 -10.76 -2.78
N LYS A 65 -1.25 -9.96 -2.26
CA LYS A 65 -1.24 -9.51 -0.87
C LYS A 65 -1.16 -10.69 0.11
N GLY A 66 -1.96 -11.74 -0.10
CA GLY A 66 -1.95 -12.93 0.75
C GLY A 66 -0.59 -13.64 0.77
N ILE A 67 0.03 -13.80 -0.40
CA ILE A 67 1.38 -14.38 -0.52
C ILE A 67 2.38 -13.51 0.25
N LEU A 68 2.44 -12.21 -0.07
CA LEU A 68 3.41 -11.29 0.50
C LEU A 68 3.29 -11.16 2.01
N GLU A 69 2.07 -11.09 2.55
CA GLU A 69 1.85 -10.99 3.98
C GLU A 69 2.33 -12.22 4.76
N SER A 70 2.26 -13.42 4.15
CA SER A 70 2.70 -14.67 4.77
C SER A 70 4.22 -14.82 4.91
N ILE A 71 4.99 -14.01 4.17
CA ILE A 71 6.45 -14.09 4.14
C ILE A 71 7.05 -13.40 5.37
N ASP A 72 7.99 -14.07 6.04
CA ASP A 72 8.87 -13.44 7.02
C ASP A 72 9.83 -12.45 6.32
N PRO A 73 9.72 -11.13 6.57
CA PRO A 73 10.55 -10.11 5.91
C PRO A 73 12.05 -10.31 6.12
N SER A 74 12.47 -11.02 7.17
CA SER A 74 13.88 -11.29 7.45
C SER A 74 14.54 -12.19 6.41
N THR A 75 13.73 -12.98 5.69
CA THR A 75 14.17 -13.92 4.65
C THR A 75 14.32 -13.27 3.26
N LEU A 76 13.86 -12.04 3.12
CA LEU A 76 13.88 -11.29 1.87
C LEU A 76 15.16 -10.47 1.75
N THR A 77 15.62 -10.30 0.50
CA THR A 77 16.60 -9.28 0.15
C THR A 77 16.08 -7.88 0.47
N THR A 78 16.98 -6.89 0.55
CA THR A 78 16.59 -5.49 0.81
C THR A 78 15.58 -4.99 -0.23
N GLU A 79 15.82 -5.27 -1.51
CA GLU A 79 14.95 -4.83 -2.61
C GLU A 79 13.56 -5.49 -2.55
N GLU A 80 13.50 -6.80 -2.28
CA GLU A 80 12.22 -7.49 -2.09
C GLU A 80 11.44 -6.94 -0.90
N ARG A 81 12.12 -6.61 0.19
CA ARG A 81 11.47 -6.08 1.40
C ARG A 81 10.86 -4.71 1.15
N GLU A 82 11.58 -3.84 0.45
CA GLU A 82 11.11 -2.51 0.05
C GLU A 82 9.82 -2.63 -0.79
N TRP A 83 9.87 -3.40 -1.88
CA TRP A 83 8.71 -3.51 -2.76
C TRP A 83 7.56 -4.33 -2.17
N ARG A 84 7.84 -5.31 -1.32
CA ARG A 84 6.82 -5.98 -0.51
C ARG A 84 6.08 -4.98 0.37
N GLN A 85 6.83 -4.14 1.07
CA GLN A 85 6.26 -3.14 1.98
C GLN A 85 5.40 -2.14 1.23
N GLU A 86 5.87 -1.65 0.07
CA GLU A 86 5.12 -0.76 -0.81
C GLU A 86 3.80 -1.39 -1.29
N ILE A 87 3.84 -2.63 -1.79
CA ILE A 87 2.64 -3.34 -2.24
C ILE A 87 1.63 -3.52 -1.09
N LEU A 88 2.11 -3.90 0.09
CA LEU A 88 1.24 -4.07 1.26
C LEU A 88 0.63 -2.75 1.72
N TRP A 89 1.42 -1.67 1.79
CA TRP A 89 0.90 -0.34 2.06
C TRP A 89 -0.20 0.03 1.07
N PHE A 90 0.06 -0.18 -0.23
CA PHE A 90 -0.86 0.22 -1.29
C PHE A 90 -2.19 -0.56 -1.23
N TRP A 91 -2.12 -1.87 -1.00
CA TRP A 91 -3.30 -2.70 -0.78
C TRP A 91 -4.12 -2.23 0.42
N TYR A 92 -3.47 -2.01 1.57
CA TYR A 92 -4.15 -1.59 2.79
C TYR A 92 -4.74 -0.19 2.67
N HIS A 93 -4.07 0.72 1.96
CA HIS A 93 -4.57 2.05 1.67
C HIS A 93 -5.91 2.01 0.92
N HIS A 94 -6.01 1.22 -0.16
CA HIS A 94 -7.27 1.05 -0.89
C HIS A 94 -8.32 0.25 -0.12
N ALA A 95 -7.91 -0.68 0.74
CA ALA A 95 -8.81 -1.43 1.59
C ALA A 95 -9.62 -0.53 2.54
N ILE A 96 -9.02 0.55 3.05
CA ILE A 96 -9.73 1.56 3.88
C ILE A 96 -10.93 2.12 3.12
N SER A 97 -10.70 2.54 1.87
CA SER A 97 -11.71 3.14 1.00
C SER A 97 -12.87 2.18 0.75
N CYS A 98 -12.55 0.94 0.41
CA CYS A 98 -13.56 -0.10 0.21
C CYS A 98 -14.37 -0.37 1.50
N ALA A 99 -13.70 -0.42 2.66
CA ALA A 99 -14.37 -0.65 3.94
C ALA A 99 -15.31 0.51 4.30
N VAL A 100 -14.89 1.76 4.09
CA VAL A 100 -15.69 2.96 4.36
C VAL A 100 -16.90 3.08 3.44
N TRP A 101 -16.72 2.91 2.13
CA TRP A 101 -17.78 3.26 1.17
C TRP A 101 -18.60 2.08 0.66
N ARG A 102 -18.00 0.90 0.46
CA ARG A 102 -18.72 -0.28 -0.02
C ARG A 102 -19.38 -1.05 1.12
N TYR A 103 -18.62 -1.36 2.15
CA TYR A 103 -19.07 -2.25 3.21
C TYR A 103 -19.62 -1.54 4.44
N LYS A 104 -19.32 -0.24 4.58
CA LYS A 104 -19.64 0.55 5.78
C LYS A 104 -19.09 -0.12 7.06
N ASP A 105 -17.95 -0.79 6.94
CA ASP A 105 -17.32 -1.57 8.00
C ASP A 105 -16.22 -0.74 8.68
N LYS A 106 -16.59 -0.08 9.78
CA LYS A 106 -15.67 0.76 10.55
C LYS A 106 -14.55 -0.04 11.20
N ALA A 107 -14.81 -1.25 11.68
CA ALA A 107 -13.80 -2.07 12.34
C ALA A 107 -12.72 -2.51 11.33
N ALA A 108 -13.14 -2.94 10.14
CA ALA A 108 -12.21 -3.26 9.06
C ALA A 108 -11.44 -2.01 8.61
N ALA A 109 -12.10 -0.86 8.45
CA ALA A 109 -11.43 0.38 8.05
C ALA A 109 -10.33 0.80 9.05
N GLN A 110 -10.60 0.71 10.35
CA GLN A 110 -9.62 1.00 11.41
C GLN A 110 -8.43 0.04 11.38
N MET A 111 -8.68 -1.26 11.23
CA MET A 111 -7.64 -2.27 11.11
C MET A 111 -6.76 -2.02 9.87
N TYR A 112 -7.37 -1.75 8.72
CA TYR A 112 -6.64 -1.47 7.48
C TYR A 112 -5.86 -0.16 7.55
N ALA A 113 -6.39 0.88 8.19
CA ALA A 113 -5.65 2.13 8.40
C ALA A 113 -4.38 1.92 9.24
N ALA A 114 -4.48 1.17 10.33
CA ALA A 114 -3.32 0.81 11.15
C ALA A 114 -2.29 0.01 10.34
N LYS A 115 -2.74 -0.99 9.58
CA LYS A 115 -1.86 -1.81 8.72
C LYS A 115 -1.20 -1.01 7.59
N ALA A 116 -1.92 -0.06 6.99
CA ALA A 116 -1.35 0.83 5.99
C ALA A 116 -0.23 1.68 6.60
N LEU A 117 -0.45 2.29 7.78
CA LEU A 117 0.57 3.07 8.48
C LEU A 117 1.78 2.22 8.92
N GLU A 118 1.57 0.98 9.37
CA GLU A 118 2.67 0.04 9.69
C GLU A 118 3.58 -0.24 8.47
N ASN A 119 2.99 -0.28 7.27
CA ASN A 119 3.74 -0.51 6.04
C ASN A 119 4.18 0.79 5.36
N GLN A 120 3.77 1.97 5.83
CA GLN A 120 4.15 3.23 5.21
C GLN A 120 5.53 3.69 5.70
N PRO A 121 6.53 3.90 4.82
CA PRO A 121 7.80 4.54 5.19
C PRO A 121 7.60 5.94 5.80
N ALA A 122 8.47 6.35 6.71
CA ALA A 122 8.32 7.62 7.43
C ALA A 122 8.36 8.86 6.50
N ASP A 123 9.11 8.78 5.41
CA ASP A 123 9.27 9.81 4.39
C ASP A 123 8.35 9.62 3.16
N HIS A 124 7.37 8.71 3.25
CA HIS A 124 6.48 8.41 2.15
C HIS A 124 5.69 9.68 1.70
N PRO A 125 5.58 9.92 0.38
CA PRO A 125 4.95 11.14 -0.14
C PRO A 125 3.46 11.22 0.20
N ASN A 126 2.74 10.10 0.15
CA ASN A 126 1.29 10.06 0.40
C ASN A 126 0.92 10.52 1.82
N LYS A 127 0.19 11.63 1.93
CA LYS A 127 -0.32 12.13 3.22
C LYS A 127 -1.75 11.68 3.51
N ILE A 128 -2.43 11.04 2.56
CA ILE A 128 -3.82 10.63 2.67
C ILE A 128 -4.00 9.45 3.64
N THR A 129 -3.05 8.51 3.71
CA THR A 129 -3.14 7.36 4.64
C THR A 129 -3.34 7.80 6.10
N GLN A 130 -2.52 8.74 6.56
CA GLN A 130 -2.62 9.30 7.91
C GLN A 130 -3.93 10.06 8.14
N LEU A 131 -4.42 10.77 7.12
CA LEU A 131 -5.72 11.44 7.19
C LEU A 131 -6.85 10.43 7.37
N LEU A 132 -6.85 9.35 6.58
CA LEU A 132 -7.85 8.29 6.67
C LEU A 132 -7.83 7.64 8.05
N ASP A 133 -6.64 7.37 8.63
CA ASP A 133 -6.51 6.88 10.00
C ASP A 133 -7.18 7.80 11.02
N PHE A 134 -6.96 9.12 10.93
CA PHE A 134 -7.63 10.06 11.80
C PHE A 134 -9.16 9.99 11.66
N LEU A 135 -9.67 9.94 10.43
CA LEU A 135 -11.12 9.95 10.17
C LEU A 135 -11.79 8.65 10.63
N VAL A 136 -11.22 7.47 10.36
CA VAL A 136 -11.83 6.18 10.78
C VAL A 136 -11.78 5.98 12.31
N ASN A 137 -10.92 6.72 13.00
CA ASN A 137 -10.81 6.73 14.47
C ASN A 137 -11.50 7.95 15.11
N ASP A 138 -12.36 8.67 14.39
CA ASP A 138 -13.12 9.83 14.86
C ASP A 138 -12.26 10.99 15.40
N LYS A 139 -10.99 11.08 14.97
CA LYS A 139 -10.02 12.11 15.39
C LYS A 139 -10.11 13.36 14.50
N LEU A 140 -11.30 13.96 14.40
CA LEU A 140 -11.57 15.07 13.48
C LEU A 140 -10.62 16.26 13.67
N GLU A 141 -10.32 16.67 14.90
CA GLU A 141 -9.40 17.78 15.18
C GLU A 141 -7.99 17.53 14.60
N TYR A 142 -7.51 16.29 14.68
CA TYR A 142 -6.22 15.90 14.11
C TYR A 142 -6.27 15.86 12.59
N ALA A 143 -7.38 15.37 12.01
CA ALA A 143 -7.60 15.37 10.57
C ALA A 143 -7.56 16.80 10.01
N GLU A 144 -8.25 17.76 10.63
CA GLU A 144 -8.27 19.16 10.19
C GLU A 144 -6.87 19.81 10.23
N LYS A 145 -6.13 19.59 11.33
CA LYS A 145 -4.75 20.08 11.46
C LYS A 145 -3.82 19.44 10.42
N TRP A 146 -4.04 18.17 10.11
CA TRP A 146 -3.25 17.45 9.11
C TRP A 146 -3.46 18.00 7.70
N VAL A 147 -4.72 18.20 7.30
CA VAL A 147 -5.06 18.75 5.97
C VAL A 147 -4.44 20.13 5.75
N ALA A 148 -4.34 20.95 6.79
CA ALA A 148 -3.71 22.28 6.70
C ALA A 148 -2.22 22.24 6.25
N ASN A 149 -1.55 21.09 6.42
CA ASN A 149 -0.15 20.91 6.01
C ASN A 149 0.01 20.28 4.63
N ILE A 150 -1.09 19.90 3.96
CA ILE A 150 -1.06 19.30 2.61
C ILE A 150 -1.16 20.44 1.58
N GLY A 151 -0.03 20.80 0.98
CA GLY A 151 0.07 21.91 0.03
C GLY A 151 -0.13 21.53 -1.43
N GLU A 152 0.12 20.27 -1.79
CA GLU A 152 0.27 19.82 -3.18
C GLU A 152 -1.02 19.19 -3.73
N GLU A 153 -1.33 19.48 -4.99
CA GLU A 153 -2.41 18.79 -5.71
C GLU A 153 -1.89 17.49 -6.34
N PRO A 154 -2.74 16.43 -6.46
CA PRO A 154 -4.16 16.39 -6.14
C PRO A 154 -4.48 16.04 -4.67
N GLU A 155 -3.48 15.85 -3.81
CA GLU A 155 -3.71 15.40 -2.44
C GLU A 155 -4.48 16.43 -1.60
N LYS A 156 -4.19 17.72 -1.78
CA LYS A 156 -4.87 18.80 -1.04
C LYS A 156 -6.38 18.81 -1.26
N SER A 157 -6.83 18.75 -2.51
CA SER A 157 -8.26 18.69 -2.85
C SER A 157 -8.91 17.41 -2.34
N THR A 158 -8.23 16.27 -2.51
CA THR A 158 -8.67 14.97 -1.98
C THR A 158 -8.86 15.01 -0.46
N ALA A 159 -7.85 15.51 0.27
CA ALA A 159 -7.85 15.63 1.71
C ALA A 159 -9.00 16.52 2.23
N THR A 160 -9.21 17.66 1.58
CA THR A 160 -10.29 18.59 1.91
C THR A 160 -11.66 17.91 1.73
N SER A 161 -11.84 17.20 0.62
CA SER A 161 -13.07 16.46 0.32
C SER A 161 -13.36 15.36 1.34
N LEU A 162 -12.34 14.62 1.79
CA LEU A 162 -12.48 13.57 2.79
C LEU A 162 -12.97 14.12 4.14
N VAL A 163 -12.36 15.22 4.62
CA VAL A 163 -12.79 15.87 5.87
C VAL A 163 -14.22 16.39 5.76
N GLN A 164 -14.59 17.01 4.63
CA GLN A 164 -15.95 17.49 4.43
C GLN A 164 -16.96 16.33 4.40
N THR A 165 -16.63 15.24 3.71
CA THR A 165 -17.47 14.02 3.65
C THR A 165 -17.74 13.46 5.05
N TYR A 166 -16.72 13.48 5.93
CA TYR A 166 -16.86 13.09 7.33
C TYR A 166 -17.79 14.03 8.11
N LYS A 167 -17.58 15.36 8.00
CA LYS A 167 -18.43 16.37 8.68
C LYS A 167 -19.89 16.28 8.24
N ASP A 168 -20.13 15.94 6.98
CA ASP A 168 -21.45 15.76 6.40
C ASP A 168 -22.15 14.46 6.86
N GLY A 169 -21.47 13.59 7.61
CA GLY A 169 -22.00 12.28 8.03
C GLY A 169 -22.13 11.27 6.88
N LYS A 170 -21.38 11.47 5.79
CA LYS A 170 -21.35 10.58 4.60
C LYS A 170 -20.14 9.64 4.59
N PHE A 171 -19.33 9.69 5.64
CA PHE A 171 -18.19 8.83 5.88
C PHE A 171 -18.71 7.68 6.75
N PHE A 172 -18.83 6.49 6.15
CA PHE A 172 -19.74 5.39 6.50
C PHE A 172 -21.20 5.58 6.08
#